data_AF-A0A9D4ZMF0-F1
#
_entry.id   AF-A0A9D4ZMF0-F1
#
_cell.length_a   1.000
_cell.length_b   1.000
_cell.length_c   1.000
_cell.angle_alpha   90.00
_cell.angle_beta   90.00
_cell.angle_gamma   90.00
#
_symmetry.space_group_name_H-M   'P 1'
#
loop_
_entity.id
_entity.type
_entity.pdbx_description
1 polymer ?
#
loop_
_entity_poly.entity_id
_entity_poly.type
_entity_poly.pdbx_seq_one_letter_code
_entity_poly.pdbx_strand_id
1 'polypeptide(L)'
;MGVHFNIHIINRVIAMHFFRLGQSDLGKCFLQESQVSDAAFKTAFHDMHHILEQLKAHNLKPALVWAKAHHEELRKKGSSLECNLHELQFVQLLQQGSHLHALQYAKANFSRFAASHMGRIQRLMGSLFMLVIWTAHHIRIWSSP
;
A
#
# COMPACT_ATOMS: atom_id res chain seq x y z
N MET A 1 -33.55 31.95 8.20
CA MET A 1 -32.34 31.37 8.83
C MET A 1 -31.30 31.23 7.73
N GLY A 2 -30.41 32.23 7.56
CA GLY A 2 -29.40 32.19 6.49
C GLY A 2 -28.32 31.19 6.85
N VAL A 3 -28.10 30.18 6.01
CA VAL A 3 -26.95 29.29 6.13
C VAL A 3 -25.71 30.15 5.89
N HIS A 4 -25.00 30.49 6.97
CA HIS A 4 -23.74 31.21 6.86
C HIS A 4 -22.70 30.26 6.26
N PHE A 5 -22.46 30.36 4.95
CA PHE A 5 -21.46 29.56 4.26
C PHE A 5 -20.09 29.87 4.86
N ASN A 6 -19.49 28.86 5.50
CA ASN A 6 -18.15 28.99 6.04
C ASN A 6 -17.14 28.90 4.89
N ILE A 7 -16.78 30.07 4.35
CA ILE A 7 -15.84 30.23 3.23
C ILE A 7 -14.50 29.51 3.50
N HIS A 8 -14.05 29.46 4.74
CA HIS A 8 -12.81 28.75 5.11
C HIS A 8 -12.94 27.24 4.94
N ILE A 9 -14.10 26.65 5.27
CA ILE A 9 -14.34 25.21 5.07
C ILE A 9 -14.33 24.88 3.57
N ILE A 10 -14.98 25.71 2.76
CA ILE A 10 -15.03 25.52 1.30
C ILE A 10 -13.63 25.63 0.70
N ASN A 11 -12.90 26.69 1.04
CA ASN A 11 -11.52 26.88 0.56
C ASN A 11 -10.62 25.71 0.98
N ARG A 12 -10.78 25.19 2.20
CA ARG A 12 -10.06 24.00 2.66
C ARG A 12 -10.40 22.77 1.81
N VAL A 13 -11.68 22.52 1.52
CA VAL A 13 -12.13 21.38 0.70
C VAL A 13 -11.59 21.48 -0.73
N ILE A 14 -11.65 22.67 -1.34
CA ILE A 14 -11.10 22.92 -2.67
C ILE A 14 -9.59 22.70 -2.69
N ALA A 15 -8.85 23.22 -1.71
CA ALA A 15 -7.42 23.00 -1.60
C ALA A 15 -7.09 21.50 -1.46
N MET A 16 -7.75 20.79 -0.54
CA MET A 16 -7.58 19.34 -0.38
C MET A 16 -7.83 18.59 -1.69
N HIS A 17 -8.81 19.02 -2.48
CA HIS A 17 -9.09 18.42 -3.78
C HIS A 17 -7.93 18.56 -4.76
N PHE A 18 -7.32 19.75 -4.88
CA PHE A 18 -6.16 19.97 -5.75
C PHE A 18 -4.97 19.08 -5.35
N PHE A 19 -4.63 19.01 -4.06
CA PHE A 19 -3.54 18.15 -3.60
C PHE A 19 -3.84 16.67 -3.80
N ARG A 20 -5.10 16.24 -3.59
CA ARG A 20 -5.53 14.87 -3.85
C ARG A 20 -5.33 14.47 -5.32
N LEU A 21 -5.64 15.37 -6.25
CA LEU A 21 -5.45 15.14 -7.68
C LEU A 21 -3.99 15.23 -8.14
N GLY A 22 -3.06 15.61 -7.26
CA GLY A 22 -1.65 15.83 -7.61
C GLY A 22 -1.37 17.19 -8.24
N GLN A 23 -2.38 18.06 -8.33
CA GLN A 23 -2.26 19.44 -8.81
C GLN A 23 -1.64 20.34 -7.73
N SER A 24 -0.43 20.00 -7.30
CA SER A 24 0.23 20.63 -6.15
C SER A 24 0.52 22.10 -6.37
N ASP A 25 0.88 22.51 -7.58
CA ASP A 25 1.20 23.92 -7.86
C ASP A 25 -0.05 24.80 -7.89
N LEU A 26 -1.13 24.32 -8.50
CA LEU A 26 -2.44 24.98 -8.42
C LEU A 26 -2.95 25.07 -6.97
N GLY A 27 -2.80 23.98 -6.21
CA GLY A 27 -3.15 23.96 -4.79
C GLY A 27 -2.34 24.97 -3.96
N LYS A 28 -1.06 25.19 -4.27
CA LYS A 28 -0.23 26.22 -3.61
C LYS A 28 -0.71 27.64 -3.95
N CYS A 29 -0.95 27.94 -5.24
CA CYS A 29 -1.46 29.25 -5.66
C CYS A 29 -2.81 29.55 -4.99
N PHE A 30 -3.73 28.59 -5.02
CA PHE A 30 -5.04 28.73 -4.38
C PHE A 30 -4.93 28.99 -2.87
N LEU A 31 -4.03 28.32 -2.17
CA LEU A 31 -3.84 28.55 -0.72
C LEU A 31 -3.23 29.91 -0.41
N GLN A 32 -2.34 30.41 -1.26
CA GLN A 32 -1.78 31.76 -1.13
C GLN A 32 -2.87 32.82 -1.28
N GLU A 33 -3.77 32.67 -2.25
CA GLU A 33 -4.87 33.61 -2.51
C GLU A 33 -5.98 33.53 -1.46
N SER A 34 -6.29 32.32 -0.97
CA SER A 34 -7.39 32.08 -0.02
C SER A 34 -7.00 32.28 1.45
N GLN A 35 -5.74 32.61 1.75
CA GLN A 35 -5.18 32.77 3.11
C GLN A 35 -5.43 31.56 4.04
N VAL A 36 -5.62 30.37 3.48
CA VAL A 36 -5.77 29.13 4.25
C VAL A 36 -4.39 28.55 4.53
N SER A 37 -3.99 28.51 5.79
CA SER A 37 -2.78 27.81 6.23
C SER A 37 -3.14 26.42 6.75
N ASP A 38 -2.85 25.39 5.96
CA ASP A 38 -3.07 24.02 6.40
C ASP A 38 -1.99 23.10 5.86
N ALA A 39 -0.88 23.03 6.60
CA ALA A 39 0.31 22.25 6.24
C ALA A 39 0.09 20.74 6.36
N ALA A 40 -0.86 20.31 7.19
CA ALA A 40 -1.05 18.90 7.52
C ALA A 40 -1.48 18.05 6.32
N PHE A 41 -2.49 18.49 5.55
CA PHE A 41 -2.92 17.72 4.37
C PHE A 41 -1.91 17.81 3.22
N LYS A 42 -1.12 18.89 3.13
CA LYS A 42 -0.07 19.02 2.09
C LYS A 42 0.94 17.88 2.22
N THR A 43 1.47 17.68 3.43
CA THR A 43 2.42 16.61 3.71
C THR A 43 1.78 15.25 3.48
N ALA A 44 0.56 15.03 3.98
CA ALA A 44 -0.13 13.75 3.80
C ALA A 44 -0.37 13.40 2.31
N PHE A 45 -0.78 14.37 1.49
CA PHE A 45 -0.94 14.14 0.05
C PHE A 45 0.42 13.99 -0.64
N HIS A 46 1.44 14.75 -0.25
CA HIS A 46 2.80 14.57 -0.78
C HIS A 46 3.32 13.15 -0.52
N ASP A 47 3.20 12.66 0.71
CA ASP A 47 3.58 11.29 1.09
C ASP A 47 2.78 10.26 0.30
N MET A 48 1.47 10.47 0.14
CA MET A 48 0.61 9.60 -0.68
C MET A 48 1.11 9.53 -2.13
N HIS A 49 1.38 10.68 -2.77
CA HIS A 49 1.88 10.72 -4.14
C HIS A 49 3.26 10.08 -4.26
N HIS A 50 4.16 10.32 -3.31
CA HIS A 50 5.47 9.68 -3.26
C HIS A 50 5.34 8.15 -3.18
N ILE A 51 4.49 7.64 -2.29
CA ILE A 51 4.22 6.20 -2.17
C ILE A 51 3.65 5.64 -3.48
N LEU A 52 2.70 6.32 -4.12
CA LEU A 52 2.11 5.88 -5.38
C LEU A 52 3.15 5.77 -6.50
N GLU A 53 4.05 6.75 -6.64
CA GLU A 53 5.13 6.70 -7.62
C GLU A 53 6.09 5.53 -7.36
N GLN A 54 6.40 5.25 -6.10
CA GLN A 54 7.26 4.13 -5.73
C GLN A 54 6.59 2.78 -5.98
N LEU A 55 5.27 2.68 -5.75
CA LEU A 55 4.48 1.49 -6.09
C LEU A 55 4.46 1.24 -7.61
N LYS A 56 4.33 2.29 -8.44
CA LYS A 56 4.44 2.18 -9.90
C LYS A 56 5.81 1.67 -10.35
N ALA A 57 6.87 2.07 -9.64
CA ALA A 57 8.22 1.57 -9.85
C ALA A 57 8.50 0.19 -9.19
N HIS A 58 7.44 -0.54 -8.78
CA HIS A 58 7.51 -1.82 -8.07
C HIS A 58 8.31 -1.80 -6.75
N ASN A 59 8.53 -0.62 -6.17
CA ASN A 59 9.20 -0.45 -4.88
C ASN A 59 8.17 -0.34 -3.74
N LEU A 60 7.97 -1.44 -3.01
CA LEU A 60 7.02 -1.50 -1.89
C LEU A 60 7.56 -0.90 -0.57
N LYS A 61 8.86 -0.62 -0.47
CA LYS A 61 9.51 -0.17 0.78
C LYS A 61 8.82 1.05 1.42
N PRO A 62 8.58 2.17 0.71
CA PRO A 62 7.96 3.35 1.32
C PRO A 62 6.52 3.07 1.77
N ALA A 63 5.76 2.29 1.01
CA ALA A 63 4.40 1.89 1.39
C ALA A 63 4.40 1.04 2.68
N LEU A 64 5.33 0.08 2.80
CA LEU A 64 5.47 -0.77 3.99
C LEU A 64 5.89 0.04 5.23
N VAL A 65 6.83 0.98 5.06
CA VAL A 65 7.26 1.88 6.15
C VAL A 65 6.09 2.74 6.61
N TRP A 66 5.36 3.34 5.68
CA TRP A 66 4.20 4.15 5.99
C TRP A 66 3.10 3.34 6.69
N ALA A 67 2.78 2.15 6.18
CA ALA A 67 1.74 1.29 6.77
C ALA A 67 2.11 0.85 8.19
N LYS A 68 3.38 0.49 8.43
CA LYS A 68 3.87 0.15 9.77
C LYS A 68 3.77 1.33 10.74
N ALA A 69 4.11 2.54 10.29
CA ALA A 69 4.01 3.75 11.11
C ALA A 69 2.55 4.09 11.48
N HIS A 70 1.59 3.73 10.62
CA HIS A 70 0.16 4.00 10.81
C HIS A 70 -0.65 2.75 11.23
N HIS A 71 0.02 1.71 11.74
CA HIS A 71 -0.59 0.41 12.06
C HIS A 71 -1.88 0.55 12.89
N GLU A 72 -1.82 1.28 14.01
CA GLU A 72 -2.96 1.44 14.91
C GLU A 72 -4.14 2.17 14.26
N GLU A 73 -3.88 3.16 13.42
CA GLU A 73 -4.93 3.87 12.70
C GLU A 73 -5.60 2.99 11.65
N LEU A 74 -4.79 2.24 10.89
CA LEU A 74 -5.27 1.29 9.89
C LEU A 74 -6.11 0.20 10.56
N ARG A 75 -5.67 -0.32 11.70
CA ARG A 75 -6.38 -1.32 12.50
C ARG A 75 -7.72 -0.81 13.00
N LYS A 76 -7.76 0.41 13.58
CA LYS A 76 -9.01 1.05 14.04
C LYS A 76 -10.01 1.27 12.90
N LYS A 77 -9.51 1.57 11.70
CA LYS A 77 -10.34 1.75 10.49
C LYS A 77 -10.74 0.42 9.82
N GLY A 78 -10.28 -0.73 10.34
CA GLY A 78 -10.52 -2.04 9.71
C GLY A 78 -9.84 -2.18 8.34
N SER A 79 -8.78 -1.40 8.07
CA SER A 79 -8.10 -1.41 6.77
C SER A 79 -7.22 -2.65 6.63
N SER A 80 -7.33 -3.32 5.48
CA SER A 80 -6.48 -4.45 5.12
C SER A 80 -5.18 -4.04 4.41
N LEU A 81 -4.89 -2.73 4.30
CA LEU A 81 -3.79 -2.19 3.50
C LEU A 81 -2.43 -2.76 3.89
N GLU A 82 -2.08 -2.77 5.17
CA GLU A 82 -0.78 -3.29 5.64
C GLU A 82 -0.62 -4.78 5.31
N CYS A 83 -1.69 -5.56 5.48
CA CYS A 83 -1.71 -6.97 5.11
C CYS A 83 -1.50 -7.14 3.59
N ASN A 84 -2.23 -6.38 2.76
CA ASN A 84 -2.10 -6.43 1.31
C ASN A 84 -0.68 -6.07 0.83
N LEU A 85 -0.02 -5.11 1.46
CA LEU A 85 1.37 -4.74 1.13
C LEU A 85 2.36 -5.86 1.48
N HIS A 86 2.17 -6.51 2.64
CA HIS A 86 2.97 -7.66 3.03
C HIS A 86 2.74 -8.87 2.12
N GLU A 87 1.51 -9.10 1.65
CA GLU A 87 1.20 -10.12 0.64
C GLU A 87 1.91 -9.84 -0.70
N LEU A 88 1.87 -8.59 -1.18
CA LEU A 88 2.57 -8.18 -2.40
C LEU A 88 4.08 -8.39 -2.27
N GLN A 89 4.68 -8.03 -1.14
CA GLN A 89 6.12 -8.23 -0.90
C GLN A 89 6.50 -9.72 -0.89
N PHE A 90 5.64 -10.57 -0.33
CA PHE A 90 5.83 -12.01 -0.36
C PHE A 90 5.78 -12.55 -1.80
N VAL A 91 4.79 -12.13 -2.60
CA VAL A 91 4.69 -12.52 -4.02
C VAL A 91 5.92 -12.05 -4.81
N GLN A 92 6.41 -10.83 -4.59
CA GLN A 92 7.63 -10.34 -5.23
C GLN A 92 8.85 -11.21 -4.91
N LEU A 93 9.01 -11.65 -3.65
CA LEU A 93 10.10 -12.56 -3.25
C LEU A 93 9.99 -13.93 -3.92
N LEU A 94 8.77 -14.44 -4.14
CA LEU A 94 8.54 -15.68 -4.88
C LEU A 94 8.85 -15.55 -6.37
N GLN A 95 8.44 -14.45 -7.00
CA GLN A 95 8.73 -14.17 -8.40
C GLN A 95 10.24 -14.05 -8.66
N GLN A 96 11.01 -13.61 -7.68
CA GLN A 96 12.48 -13.58 -7.73
C GLN A 96 13.14 -14.96 -7.54
N GLY A 97 12.35 -16.04 -7.45
CA GLY A 97 12.84 -17.42 -7.24
C GLY A 97 13.27 -17.72 -5.80
N SER A 98 13.11 -16.76 -4.89
CA SER A 98 13.72 -16.78 -3.58
C SER A 98 12.78 -17.32 -2.49
N HIS A 99 12.44 -18.61 -2.61
CA HIS A 99 11.54 -19.33 -1.70
C HIS A 99 11.95 -19.24 -0.23
N LEU A 100 13.25 -19.34 0.07
CA LEU A 100 13.76 -19.24 1.45
C LEU A 100 13.48 -17.86 2.06
N HIS A 101 13.81 -16.78 1.34
CA HIS A 101 13.55 -15.42 1.82
C HIS A 101 12.05 -15.13 1.92
N ALA A 102 11.23 -15.65 1.01
CA ALA A 102 9.78 -15.53 1.09
C ALA A 102 9.24 -16.22 2.37
N LEU A 103 9.73 -17.41 2.69
CA LEU A 103 9.34 -18.14 3.90
C LEU A 103 9.78 -17.41 5.18
N GLN A 104 11.02 -16.91 5.22
CA GLN A 104 11.52 -16.10 6.33
C GLN A 104 10.69 -14.83 6.51
N TYR A 105 10.34 -14.16 5.41
CA TYR A 105 9.52 -12.95 5.42
C TYR A 105 8.12 -13.22 5.95
N ALA A 106 7.47 -14.30 5.50
CA ALA A 106 6.16 -14.73 5.97
C ALA A 106 6.18 -15.02 7.47
N LYS A 107 7.19 -15.76 7.96
CA LYS A 107 7.33 -16.06 9.40
C LYS A 107 7.46 -14.79 10.25
N ALA A 108 8.18 -13.79 9.78
CA ALA A 108 8.41 -12.54 10.51
C ALA A 108 7.21 -11.58 10.49
N ASN A 109 6.43 -11.56 9.39
CA ASN A 109 5.42 -10.52 9.16
C ASN A 109 3.98 -11.03 9.20
N PHE A 110 3.71 -12.30 8.89
CA PHE A 110 2.33 -12.80 8.75
C PHE A 110 1.75 -13.34 10.07
N SER A 111 2.60 -13.66 11.05
CA SER A 111 2.18 -14.15 12.37
C SER A 111 1.19 -13.21 13.06
N ARG A 112 1.36 -11.89 12.90
CA ARG A 112 0.45 -10.87 13.44
C ARG A 112 -0.90 -10.78 12.72
N PHE A 113 -0.99 -11.27 11.48
CA PHE A 113 -2.22 -11.27 10.67
C PHE A 113 -2.92 -12.63 10.66
N ALA A 114 -2.30 -13.66 11.25
CA ALA A 114 -2.80 -15.04 11.24
C ALA A 114 -4.20 -15.16 11.85
N ALA A 115 -4.51 -14.41 12.91
CA ALA A 115 -5.84 -14.44 13.54
C ALA A 115 -6.96 -13.85 12.67
N SER A 116 -6.66 -12.89 11.79
CA SER A 116 -7.67 -12.17 10.99
C SER A 116 -7.70 -12.56 9.51
N HIS A 117 -6.63 -13.15 8.96
CA HIS A 117 -6.49 -13.39 7.51
C HIS A 117 -5.98 -14.82 7.19
N MET A 118 -6.14 -15.78 8.11
CA MET A 118 -5.62 -17.15 7.98
C MET A 118 -5.98 -17.82 6.65
N GLY A 119 -7.23 -17.69 6.18
CA GLY A 119 -7.68 -18.29 4.92
C GLY A 119 -7.01 -17.68 3.66
N ARG A 120 -6.58 -16.42 3.72
CA ARG A 120 -5.80 -15.79 2.63
C ARG A 120 -4.35 -16.26 2.64
N ILE A 121 -3.74 -16.32 3.83
CA ILE A 121 -2.38 -16.82 4.01
C ILE A 121 -2.28 -18.29 3.57
N GLN A 122 -3.27 -19.12 3.90
CA GLN A 122 -3.33 -20.52 3.46
C GLN A 122 -3.44 -20.66 1.94
N ARG A 123 -4.21 -19.79 1.26
CA ARG A 123 -4.28 -19.77 -0.21
C ARG A 123 -2.96 -19.34 -0.86
N LEU A 124 -2.26 -18.37 -0.27
CA LEU A 124 -0.91 -17.96 -0.71
C LEU A 124 0.15 -19.05 -0.50
N MET A 125 0.03 -19.82 0.57
CA MET A 125 0.87 -21.01 0.79
C MET A 125 0.50 -22.16 -0.16
N GLY A 126 -0.77 -22.25 -0.57
CA GLY A 126 -1.24 -23.22 -1.57
C GLY A 126 -0.77 -22.92 -3.00
N SER A 127 -0.70 -21.65 -3.40
CA SER A 127 -0.20 -21.25 -4.73
C SER A 127 1.30 -21.55 -4.90
N LEU A 128 2.08 -21.43 -3.82
CA LEU A 128 3.46 -21.92 -3.71
C LEU A 128 3.59 -23.40 -4.11
N PHE A 129 2.66 -24.24 -3.65
CA PHE A 129 2.69 -25.67 -3.91
C PHE A 129 2.37 -26.00 -5.39
N MET A 130 1.42 -25.28 -5.99
CA MET A 130 1.09 -25.45 -7.42
C MET A 130 2.26 -25.06 -8.34
N LEU A 131 3.00 -24.00 -8.00
CA LEU A 131 4.11 -23.50 -8.83
C LEU A 131 5.29 -24.48 -8.82
N VAL A 132 5.62 -25.05 -7.65
CA VAL A 132 6.67 -26.08 -7.49
C VAL A 132 6.32 -27.36 -8.25
N ILE A 133 5.04 -27.78 -8.23
CA ILE A 133 4.58 -28.97 -8.97
C ILE A 133 4.62 -28.74 -10.48
N TRP A 134 4.25 -27.55 -10.95
CA TRP A 134 4.26 -27.23 -12.37
C TRP A 134 5.68 -27.20 -12.96
N THR A 135 6.65 -26.63 -12.24
CA THR A 135 8.06 -26.66 -12.65
C THR A 135 8.67 -28.07 -12.58
N ALA A 136 8.30 -28.87 -11.57
CA ALA A 136 8.79 -30.24 -11.43
C ALA A 136 8.24 -31.17 -12.52
N HIS A 137 7.00 -30.97 -12.97
CA HIS A 137 6.41 -31.75 -14.07
C HIS A 137 7.04 -31.39 -15.43
N HIS A 138 7.30 -30.10 -15.69
CA HIS A 138 7.90 -29.66 -16.96
C HIS A 138 9.38 -30.09 -17.11
N ILE A 139 10.16 -30.11 -16.02
CA ILE A 139 11.57 -30.56 -16.05
C ILE A 139 11.67 -32.08 -16.27
N ARG A 140 10.74 -32.86 -15.72
CA ARG A 140 10.72 -34.34 -15.84
C ARG A 140 10.37 -34.82 -17.26
N ILE A 141 9.64 -34.01 -18.04
CA ILE A 141 9.29 -34.29 -19.43
C ILE A 141 10.48 -34.04 -20.38
N TRP A 142 11.40 -33.14 -20.01
CA TRP A 142 12.59 -32.80 -20.81
C TRP A 142 13.89 -33.52 -20.37
N SER A 143 13.83 -34.35 -19.33
CA SER A 143 15.00 -35.08 -18.79
C SER A 143 14.91 -36.61 -18.93
N SER A 144 13.96 -37.11 -19.73
CA SER A 144 13.89 -38.53 -20.10
C SER A 144 14.54 -38.67 -21.48
N PRO A 145 15.48 -39.63 -21.68
CA PRO A 145 16.33 -39.71 -22.87
C PRO A 145 15.56 -39.97 -24.17
#